data_AF-A0A1A9R0D3-F1
#
_entry.id   AF-A0A1A9R0D3-F1
#
_cell.length_a   1.000
_cell.length_b   1.000
_cell.length_c   1.000
_cell.angle_alpha   90.00
_cell.angle_beta   90.00
_cell.angle_gamma   90.00
#
_symmetry.space_group_name_H-M   'P 1'
#
loop_
_entity.id
_entity.type
_entity.pdbx_description
1 polymer ?
#
loop_
_entity_poly.entity_id
_entity_poly.type
_entity_poly.pdbx_seq_one_letter_code
_entity_poly.pdbx_strand_id
1 'polypeptide(L)'
;MVQGWAGGGYGSMAILRIGHEVIVSHLEADPDQPLITGRTYHAVNRPPYPLPAYKTRTVIRTQSHKADGFNELRFEDEAGEEQIWLHAQKDLDLLILKRPHHRHRPRRNPHRASP
;
A
#
# COMPACT_ATOMS: atom_id res chain seq x y z
N MET A 1 -19.47 -1.12 3.16
CA MET A 1 -18.11 -0.56 3.31
C MET A 1 -17.70 0.00 1.97
N VAL A 2 -17.41 1.30 1.91
CA VAL A 2 -16.87 1.91 0.69
C VAL A 2 -15.49 1.33 0.40
N GLN A 3 -15.23 0.98 -0.86
CA GLN A 3 -13.90 0.66 -1.36
C GLN A 3 -13.44 1.75 -2.31
N GLY A 4 -12.13 2.04 -2.32
CA GLY A 4 -11.55 2.99 -3.27
C GLY A 4 -11.71 2.57 -4.73
N TRP A 5 -11.92 1.27 -4.98
CA TRP A 5 -12.24 0.72 -6.30
C TRP A 5 -13.05 -0.57 -6.16
N ALA A 6 -14.27 -0.61 -6.71
CA ALA A 6 -15.14 -1.78 -6.70
C ALA A 6 -15.93 -1.89 -8.01
N GLY A 7 -15.76 -3.00 -8.73
CA GLY A 7 -16.54 -3.39 -9.89
C GLY A 7 -17.17 -4.77 -9.71
N GLY A 8 -17.96 -5.23 -10.69
CA GLY A 8 -18.58 -6.55 -10.69
C GLY A 8 -17.54 -7.67 -10.80
N GLY A 9 -17.00 -8.14 -9.67
CA GLY A 9 -16.01 -9.22 -9.59
C GLY A 9 -14.54 -8.79 -9.63
N TYR A 10 -14.23 -7.49 -9.58
CA TYR A 10 -12.86 -6.97 -9.57
C TYR A 10 -12.74 -5.68 -8.73
N GLY A 11 -11.53 -5.33 -8.30
CA GLY A 11 -11.25 -4.11 -7.55
C GLY A 11 -10.32 -4.33 -6.36
N SER A 12 -10.39 -3.42 -5.39
CA SER A 12 -9.64 -3.47 -4.14
C SER A 12 -10.52 -3.92 -2.98
N MET A 13 -9.98 -4.72 -2.06
CA MET A 13 -10.70 -5.16 -0.87
C MET A 13 -9.76 -5.22 0.32
N ALA A 14 -9.99 -4.34 1.30
CA ALA A 14 -9.34 -4.40 2.60
C ALA A 14 -10.42 -4.60 3.67
N ILE A 15 -10.52 -5.77 4.29
CA ILE A 15 -11.54 -6.04 5.32
C ILE A 15 -11.13 -5.37 6.64
N LEU A 16 -12.10 -4.85 7.39
CA LEU A 16 -11.88 -4.29 8.72
C LEU A 16 -11.55 -5.37 9.73
N ARG A 17 -10.65 -5.07 10.67
CA ARG A 17 -10.36 -5.94 11.81
C ARG A 17 -10.94 -5.32 13.08
N ILE A 18 -11.18 -6.17 14.09
CA ILE A 18 -11.61 -5.72 15.42
C ILE A 18 -10.58 -4.72 15.95
N GLY A 19 -11.05 -3.60 16.49
CA GLY A 19 -10.22 -2.51 17.01
C GLY A 19 -9.88 -1.41 15.99
N HIS A 20 -10.20 -1.59 14.71
CA HIS A 20 -10.08 -0.50 13.73
C HIS A 20 -11.20 0.53 13.93
N GLU A 21 -10.82 1.80 13.98
CA GLU A 21 -11.75 2.92 13.98
C GLU A 21 -12.26 3.18 12.55
N VAL A 22 -13.54 3.51 12.46
CA VAL A 22 -14.25 3.70 11.19
C VAL A 22 -15.10 4.95 11.22
N ILE A 23 -15.24 5.57 10.06
CA ILE A 23 -16.23 6.63 9.84
C ILE A 23 -17.52 5.94 9.39
N VAL A 24 -18.60 6.18 10.14
CA VAL A 24 -19.95 5.71 9.80
C VAL A 24 -20.75 6.90 9.29
N SER A 25 -21.40 6.69 8.16
CA SER A 25 -22.40 7.59 7.60
C SER A 25 -23.74 6.86 7.54
N HIS A 26 -24.83 7.59 7.39
CA HIS A 26 -26.18 7.03 7.40
C HIS A 26 -26.84 7.31 6.05
N LEU A 27 -27.37 6.27 5.40
CA LEU A 27 -28.04 6.41 4.11
C LEU A 27 -29.26 7.31 4.29
N GLU A 28 -29.40 8.36 3.48
CA GLU A 28 -30.50 9.33 3.59
C GLU A 28 -30.66 9.96 5.00
N ALA A 29 -29.57 10.01 5.76
CA ALA A 29 -29.55 10.43 7.17
C ALA A 29 -30.42 9.56 8.12
N ASP A 30 -30.77 8.33 7.70
CA ASP A 30 -31.47 7.36 8.52
C ASP A 30 -30.49 6.62 9.47
N PRO A 31 -30.56 6.87 10.79
CA PRO A 31 -29.66 6.23 11.76
C PRO A 31 -29.75 4.70 11.76
N ASP A 32 -30.84 4.12 11.27
CA ASP A 32 -31.03 2.67 11.18
C ASP A 32 -30.37 2.05 9.94
N GLN A 33 -29.81 2.88 9.04
CA GLN A 33 -29.11 2.46 7.83
C GLN A 33 -27.63 2.90 7.81
N PRO A 34 -26.79 2.37 8.71
CA PRO A 34 -25.39 2.74 8.79
C PRO A 34 -24.57 2.15 7.63
N LEU A 35 -23.65 2.96 7.11
CA LEU A 35 -22.66 2.60 6.11
C LEU A 35 -21.28 3.05 6.57
N ILE A 36 -20.31 2.13 6.53
CA ILE A 36 -18.91 2.49 6.74
C ILE A 36 -18.34 3.17 5.48
N THR A 37 -17.93 4.42 5.62
CA THR A 37 -17.47 5.29 4.53
C THR A 37 -15.99 5.63 4.56
N GLY A 38 -15.31 5.39 5.70
CA GLY A 38 -13.88 5.69 5.81
C GLY A 38 -13.19 5.06 7.00
N ARG A 39 -11.89 5.31 7.09
CA ARG A 39 -11.00 4.91 8.20
C ARG A 39 -10.03 6.04 8.50
N THR A 40 -9.60 6.10 9.74
CA THR A 40 -8.63 7.09 10.22
C THR A 40 -7.52 6.43 11.02
N TYR A 41 -6.36 7.07 11.03
CA TYR A 41 -5.31 6.80 12.02
C TYR A 41 -5.54 7.69 13.24
N HIS A 42 -5.19 7.19 14.43
CA HIS A 42 -5.25 7.92 15.69
C HIS A 42 -4.13 7.44 16.64
N ALA A 43 -4.18 7.83 17.91
CA ALA A 43 -3.12 7.56 18.89
C ALA A 43 -2.76 6.07 19.07
N VAL A 44 -3.73 5.16 18.96
CA VAL A 44 -3.53 3.70 19.05
C VAL A 44 -3.29 3.10 17.66
N ASN A 45 -4.16 3.40 16.68
CA ASN A 45 -3.96 2.98 15.30
C ASN A 45 -3.10 4.00 14.56
N ARG A 46 -1.77 3.91 14.73
CA ARG A 46 -0.80 4.85 14.17
C ARG A 46 -0.53 4.57 12.68
N PRO A 47 -0.10 5.58 11.90
CA PRO A 47 0.35 5.34 10.54
C PRO A 47 1.52 4.33 10.49
N PRO A 48 1.71 3.59 9.38
CA PRO A 48 2.74 2.57 9.25
C PRO A 48 4.18 3.06 9.46
N TYR A 49 4.41 4.36 9.24
CA TYR A 49 5.67 5.04 9.47
C TYR A 49 5.45 6.31 10.31
N PRO A 50 6.39 6.68 11.19
CA PRO A 50 6.32 7.94 11.93
C PRO A 50 6.22 9.16 11.01
N LEU A 51 5.28 10.05 11.31
CA LEU A 51 5.13 11.34 10.64
C LEU A 51 5.56 12.48 11.58
N PRO A 52 6.16 13.57 11.05
CA PRO A 52 6.34 13.89 9.62
C PRO A 52 7.64 13.33 8.99
N ALA A 53 8.44 12.54 9.73
CA ALA A 53 9.75 12.07 9.28
C ALA A 53 9.72 11.35 7.92
N TYR A 54 8.66 10.60 7.63
CA TYR A 54 8.50 9.83 6.39
C TYR A 54 7.35 10.33 5.50
N LYS A 55 7.19 11.66 5.41
CA LYS A 55 6.11 12.33 4.66
C LYS A 55 6.08 12.06 3.15
N THR A 56 7.20 11.65 2.56
CA THR A 56 7.37 11.34 1.13
C THR A 56 7.06 9.90 0.78
N ARG A 57 6.60 9.09 1.74
CA ARG A 57 6.30 7.67 1.52
C ARG A 57 4.83 7.43 1.21
N THR A 58 4.60 6.70 0.12
CA THR A 58 3.31 6.09 -0.19
C THR A 58 3.36 4.60 0.11
N VAL A 59 2.39 4.07 0.86
CA VAL A 59 2.46 2.71 1.44
C VAL A 59 1.15 1.96 1.35
N ILE A 60 1.21 0.71 0.89
CA ILE A 60 0.18 -0.31 1.09
C ILE A 60 0.79 -1.40 1.97
N ARG A 61 0.51 -1.36 3.28
CA ARG A 61 0.99 -2.33 4.27
C ARG A 61 -0.18 -3.17 4.80
N THR A 62 0.05 -4.48 4.91
CA THR A 62 -0.86 -5.44 5.57
C THR A 62 -0.34 -5.79 6.97
N GLN A 63 -1.05 -6.63 7.70
CA GLN A 63 -0.55 -7.19 8.95
C GLN A 63 -0.89 -8.68 8.97
N SER A 64 0.06 -9.54 9.33
CA SER A 64 -0.22 -10.96 9.57
C SER A 64 -1.38 -11.10 10.58
N HIS A 65 -2.26 -12.08 10.38
CA HIS A 65 -3.36 -12.33 11.30
C HIS A 65 -2.99 -13.52 12.20
N LYS A 66 -3.10 -13.34 13.53
CA LYS A 66 -2.69 -14.36 14.53
C LYS A 66 -1.21 -14.76 14.44
N ALA A 67 -0.38 -13.90 13.87
CA ALA A 67 1.07 -14.03 13.80
C ALA A 67 1.67 -12.62 13.65
N ASP A 68 2.96 -12.49 13.92
CA ASP A 68 3.67 -11.24 13.72
C ASP A 68 4.08 -11.04 12.24
N GLY A 69 4.34 -9.79 11.88
CA GLY A 69 4.84 -9.43 10.54
C GLY A 69 3.81 -8.80 9.61
N PHE A 70 4.25 -8.51 8.37
CA PHE A 70 3.48 -7.77 7.37
C PHE A 70 3.98 -8.00 5.95
N ASN A 71 3.10 -7.85 4.96
CA ASN A 71 3.49 -7.62 3.57
C ASN A 71 3.36 -6.14 3.24
N GLU A 72 4.21 -5.60 2.37
CA GLU A 72 4.20 -4.19 2.00
C GLU A 72 4.61 -3.95 0.55
N LEU A 73 3.92 -3.01 -0.09
CA LEU A 73 4.42 -2.25 -1.24
C LEU A 73 4.60 -0.79 -0.80
N ARG A 74 5.80 -0.25 -1.01
CA ARG A 74 6.15 1.12 -0.65
C ARG A 74 6.83 1.84 -1.82
N PHE A 75 6.51 3.12 -1.93
CA PHE A 75 7.17 4.09 -2.79
C PHE A 75 7.80 5.17 -1.90
N GLU A 76 9.08 5.47 -2.14
CA GLU A 76 9.79 6.63 -1.61
C GLU A 76 9.94 7.65 -2.74
N ASP A 77 9.48 8.86 -2.50
CA ASP A 77 9.44 9.94 -3.50
C ASP A 77 10.40 11.11 -3.15
N GLU A 78 11.26 10.94 -2.14
CA GLU A 78 12.32 11.92 -1.85
C GLU A 78 13.35 11.99 -2.98
N ALA A 79 13.69 13.20 -3.40
CA ALA A 79 14.51 13.42 -4.59
C ALA A 79 15.94 12.88 -4.41
N GLY A 80 16.38 12.01 -5.33
CA GLY A 80 17.67 11.34 -5.26
C GLY A 80 17.70 10.09 -4.39
N GLU A 81 16.62 9.79 -3.68
CA GLU A 81 16.44 8.61 -2.82
C GLU A 81 15.21 7.78 -3.26
N GLU A 82 14.74 7.98 -4.49
CA GLU A 82 13.51 7.35 -4.98
C GLU A 82 13.62 5.82 -4.98
N GLN A 83 12.59 5.15 -4.46
CA GLN A 83 12.62 3.70 -4.30
C GLN A 83 11.24 3.07 -4.36
N ILE A 84 11.15 1.94 -5.07
CA ILE A 84 10.05 0.99 -4.93
C ILE A 84 10.55 -0.20 -4.10
N TRP A 85 9.85 -0.50 -3.01
CA TRP A 85 10.16 -1.63 -2.14
C TRP A 85 8.96 -2.58 -2.04
N LEU A 86 9.23 -3.87 -2.24
CA LEU A 86 8.26 -4.94 -2.10
C LEU A 86 8.74 -5.92 -1.04
N HIS A 87 7.90 -6.18 -0.04
CA HIS A 87 8.15 -7.12 1.04
C HIS A 87 7.07 -8.18 1.10
N ALA A 88 7.50 -9.44 1.01
CA ALA A 88 6.68 -10.60 1.31
C ALA A 88 7.10 -11.17 2.67
N GLN A 89 6.16 -11.32 3.59
CA GLN A 89 6.43 -11.84 4.94
C GLN A 89 6.89 -13.30 4.93
N LYS A 90 6.50 -14.06 3.89
CA LYS A 90 6.84 -15.47 3.74
C LYS A 90 7.24 -15.78 2.29
N ASP A 91 6.28 -16.18 1.48
CA ASP A 91 6.50 -16.58 0.09
C ASP A 91 6.01 -15.48 -0.86
N LEU A 92 6.71 -15.27 -1.98
CA LEU A 92 6.30 -14.36 -3.06
C LEU A 92 6.14 -15.14 -4.37
N ASP A 93 4.90 -15.35 -4.78
CA ASP A 93 4.58 -15.96 -6.07
C ASP A 93 4.31 -14.89 -7.13
N LEU A 94 5.03 -14.96 -8.26
CA LEU A 94 4.85 -14.08 -9.41
C LEU A 94 4.46 -14.90 -10.65
N LEU A 95 3.21 -14.82 -11.06
CA LEU A 95 2.71 -15.48 -12.27
C LEU A 95 2.67 -14.50 -13.45
N ILE A 96 3.52 -14.75 -14.46
CA ILE A 96 3.57 -13.94 -15.68
C ILE A 96 3.16 -14.81 -16.87
N LEU A 97 1.98 -14.56 -17.42
CA LEU A 97 1.40 -15.39 -18.50
C LEU A 97 2.01 -15.12 -19.89
N LYS A 98 2.68 -13.98 -20.09
CA LYS A 98 3.28 -13.59 -21.38
C LYS A 98 4.67 -12.97 -21.17
N ARG A 99 5.61 -13.28 -22.07
CA ARG A 99 7.05 -13.00 -21.91
C ARG A 99 7.35 -11.58 -21.38
N PRO A 100 8.19 -11.45 -20.34
CA PRO A 100 8.64 -10.15 -19.88
C PRO A 100 9.67 -9.56 -20.86
N HIS A 101 9.41 -8.35 -21.36
CA HIS A 101 10.40 -7.54 -22.07
C HIS A 101 11.32 -6.85 -21.05
N HIS A 102 12.28 -7.56 -20.47
CA HIS A 102 13.30 -6.91 -19.64
C HIS A 102 14.33 -6.18 -20.51
N ARG A 103 14.18 -4.85 -20.66
CA ARG A 103 15.26 -3.97 -21.12
C ARG A 103 16.03 -3.47 -19.89
N HIS A 104 17.12 -4.16 -19.55
CA HIS A 104 18.11 -3.58 -18.66
C HIS A 104 18.90 -2.54 -19.47
N ARG A 105 18.71 -1.23 -19.22
CA ARG A 105 19.67 -0.23 -19.72
C ARG A 105 20.93 -0.33 -18.83
N PRO A 106 22.12 -0.58 -19.38
CA PRO A 106 23.34 -0.47 -18.61
C PRO A 106 23.53 0.98 -18.17
N ARG A 107 24.00 1.19 -16.92
CA ARG A 107 24.52 2.49 -16.50
C ARG A 107 25.70 2.84 -17.40
N ARG A 108 25.53 3.85 -18.25
CA ARG A 108 26.62 4.42 -19.07
C ARG A 108 27.58 5.11 -18.10
N ASN A 109 28.72 4.50 -17.83
CA ASN A 109 29.77 5.07 -16.99
C ASN A 109 30.49 6.16 -17.81
N PRO A 110 30.45 7.45 -17.46
CA PRO A 110 30.98 8.52 -18.30
C PRO A 110 32.51 8.68 -18.27
N HIS A 111 33.26 7.82 -17.57
CA HIS A 111 34.69 8.02 -17.32
C HIS A 111 35.66 7.06 -18.03
N ARG A 112 35.34 6.60 -19.25
CA ARG A 112 36.35 5.90 -20.07
C ARG A 112 36.27 6.25 -21.54
N ALA A 113 36.71 7.46 -21.88
CA ALA A 113 37.26 7.79 -23.19
C ALA A 113 38.11 9.06 -23.10
N SER A 114 39.43 8.89 -23.14
CA SER A 114 40.37 9.66 -23.96
C SER A 114 41.81 9.14 -23.74
N PRO A 115 42.70 9.31 -24.73
CA PRO A 115 43.73 8.35 -25.14
C PRO A 115 44.94 8.23 -24.21
#